data_AF-A0A7V0UHV7-F1
#
_entry.id   AF-A0A7V0UHV7-F1
#
_cell.length_a   1.000
_cell.length_b   1.000
_cell.length_c   1.000
_cell.angle_alpha   90.00
_cell.angle_beta   90.00
_cell.angle_gamma   90.00
#
_symmetry.space_group_name_H-M   'P 1'
#
loop_
_entity.id
_entity.type
_entity.pdbx_description
1 polymer ?
#
loop_
_entity_poly.entity_id
_entity_poly.type
_entity_poly.pdbx_seq_one_letter_code
_entity_poly.pdbx_strand_id
1 'polypeptide(L)'
;MTHKTAGEKTALQSVGGNVFDEIYATDLRYWQDCWKLCGDAHCCSFSRYKARFQLIARTSFQELPLLPGEYEYLASKGWLSQFGDFDHKVFEFPLNPGRMRVESIISRRPHCACDHDTRPTICRLYPLLPVYDIDGALIGTDSLGVYEDLEALQGLEPACRLTSLPFSELQKFLKIASAIGRSALALFYIMAYRLTKEHVRARLMDAHRRGSGVDIFALFERKLLRGQLIDEDALASELRSLADSFQLRYGERFRLE
;
A
#
# COMPACT_ATOMS: atom_id res chain seq x y z
N MET A 1 -0.56 -25.95 40.85
CA MET A 1 -0.45 -24.48 40.72
C MET A 1 0.87 -24.21 40.03
N THR A 2 0.93 -23.93 38.74
CA THR A 2 0.40 -22.73 38.08
C THR A 2 0.03 -23.03 36.63
N HIS A 3 -1.15 -22.58 36.23
CA HIS A 3 -1.67 -22.64 34.87
C HIS A 3 -0.83 -21.74 33.95
N LYS A 4 -0.35 -22.30 32.83
CA LYS A 4 0.00 -21.52 31.64
C LYS A 4 -1.29 -21.23 30.89
N THR A 5 -1.75 -20.00 30.95
CA THR A 5 -2.82 -19.47 30.10
C THR A 5 -2.31 -19.38 28.67
N ALA A 6 -3.03 -20.05 27.77
CA ALA A 6 -2.87 -19.92 26.34
C ALA A 6 -3.11 -18.47 25.93
N GLY A 7 -2.23 -17.94 25.07
CA GLY A 7 -2.40 -16.63 24.47
C GLY A 7 -3.73 -16.55 23.73
N GLU A 8 -4.51 -15.51 24.04
CA GLU A 8 -5.67 -15.11 23.27
C GLU A 8 -5.25 -14.96 21.80
N LYS A 9 -5.73 -15.88 20.96
CA LYS A 9 -5.85 -15.62 19.54
C LYS A 9 -6.92 -14.55 19.40
N THR A 10 -6.51 -13.31 19.21
CA THR A 10 -7.37 -12.23 18.73
C THR A 10 -7.81 -12.61 17.31
N ALA A 11 -8.82 -13.46 17.22
CA ALA A 11 -9.46 -13.76 15.97
C ALA A 11 -10.14 -12.46 15.52
N LEU A 12 -9.57 -11.81 14.51
CA LEU A 12 -10.31 -10.88 13.65
C LEU A 12 -11.43 -11.69 12.98
N GLN A 13 -12.50 -11.92 13.71
CA GLN A 13 -13.77 -12.41 13.20
C GLN A 13 -14.80 -11.34 13.51
N SER A 14 -15.12 -10.54 12.50
CA SER A 14 -16.37 -9.78 12.48
C SER A 14 -17.26 -10.35 11.39
N VAL A 15 -18.56 -10.28 11.66
CA VAL A 15 -19.66 -10.91 10.93
C VAL A 15 -19.66 -10.49 9.46
N GLY A 16 -19.23 -11.40 8.59
CA GLY A 16 -19.01 -11.21 7.15
C GLY A 16 -17.81 -12.05 6.74
N GLY A 17 -17.81 -12.67 5.55
CA GLY A 17 -16.67 -13.47 5.09
C GLY A 17 -15.34 -12.70 5.20
N ASN A 18 -14.22 -13.41 5.31
CA ASN A 18 -12.91 -12.77 5.34
C ASN A 18 -12.76 -11.91 4.08
N VAL A 19 -12.53 -10.60 4.24
CA VAL A 19 -12.36 -9.64 3.13
C VAL A 19 -11.37 -10.15 2.08
N PHE A 20 -10.36 -10.90 2.51
CA PHE A 20 -9.37 -11.50 1.62
C PHE A 20 -9.88 -12.68 0.81
N ASP A 21 -10.87 -13.46 1.27
CA ASP A 21 -11.47 -14.51 0.44
C ASP A 21 -12.12 -13.88 -0.81
N GLU A 22 -12.82 -12.74 -0.66
CA GLU A 22 -13.43 -12.01 -1.78
C GLU A 22 -12.39 -11.39 -2.72
N ILE A 23 -11.36 -10.77 -2.15
CA ILE A 23 -10.28 -10.14 -2.93
C ILE A 23 -9.51 -11.20 -3.73
N TYR A 24 -9.14 -12.31 -3.11
CA TYR A 24 -8.33 -13.36 -3.75
C TYR A 24 -9.14 -14.26 -4.69
N ALA A 25 -10.48 -14.29 -4.57
CA ALA A 25 -11.36 -14.86 -5.58
C ALA A 25 -11.42 -14.01 -6.87
N THR A 26 -10.88 -12.78 -6.84
CA THR A 26 -10.93 -11.84 -7.97
C THR A 26 -9.56 -11.68 -8.63
N ASP A 27 -9.39 -12.30 -9.81
CA ASP A 27 -8.18 -12.14 -10.60
C ASP A 27 -8.25 -10.94 -11.56
N LEU A 28 -7.99 -9.75 -11.01
CA LEU A 28 -7.85 -8.50 -11.76
C LEU A 28 -6.60 -8.52 -12.65
N ARG A 29 -6.74 -8.30 -13.95
CA ARG A 29 -5.65 -8.16 -14.91
C ARG A 29 -5.89 -6.92 -15.77
N TYR A 30 -5.27 -5.80 -15.42
CA TYR A 30 -5.47 -4.53 -16.14
C TYR A 30 -5.31 -4.64 -17.67
N TRP A 31 -4.30 -5.39 -18.10
CA TRP A 31 -4.07 -5.77 -19.49
C TRP A 31 -3.16 -7.01 -19.52
N GLN A 32 -3.15 -7.77 -20.62
CA GLN A 32 -2.17 -8.83 -20.81
C GLN A 32 -0.76 -8.22 -20.83
N ASP A 33 0.15 -8.72 -19.98
CA ASP A 33 1.48 -8.13 -19.79
C ASP A 33 1.46 -6.62 -19.45
N CYS A 34 0.48 -6.15 -18.65
CA CYS A 34 0.39 -4.73 -18.29
C CYS A 34 1.67 -4.17 -17.65
N TRP A 35 2.50 -5.02 -17.05
CA TRP A 35 3.82 -4.66 -16.54
C TRP A 35 4.75 -4.07 -17.61
N LYS A 36 4.65 -4.51 -18.88
CA LYS A 36 5.37 -3.93 -20.02
C LYS A 36 4.85 -2.54 -20.37
N LEU A 37 3.53 -2.34 -20.30
CA LEU A 37 2.89 -1.04 -20.49
C LEU A 37 3.21 -0.06 -19.37
N CYS A 38 3.60 -0.59 -18.20
CA CYS A 38 4.16 0.18 -17.11
C CYS A 38 5.69 0.32 -17.16
N GLY A 39 6.33 0.05 -18.30
CA GLY A 39 7.77 0.29 -18.49
C GLY A 39 8.63 -0.42 -17.45
N ASP A 40 8.24 -1.64 -17.09
CA ASP A 40 8.85 -2.47 -16.04
C ASP A 40 8.83 -1.85 -14.63
N ALA A 41 8.06 -0.79 -14.41
CA ALA A 41 7.82 -0.15 -13.13
C ALA A 41 6.82 -0.91 -12.23
N HIS A 42 6.65 -2.22 -12.45
CA HIS A 42 5.73 -3.05 -11.69
C HIS A 42 6.18 -3.20 -10.23
N CYS A 43 5.22 -3.48 -9.34
CA CYS A 43 5.36 -3.55 -7.88
C CYS A 43 6.43 -4.50 -7.33
N CYS A 44 7.13 -5.27 -8.17
CA CYS A 44 8.15 -6.24 -7.76
C CYS A 44 9.55 -5.82 -8.19
N SER A 45 9.81 -5.56 -9.48
CA SER A 45 11.19 -5.19 -9.90
C SER A 45 11.53 -3.71 -9.68
N PHE A 46 10.55 -2.79 -9.84
CA PHE A 46 10.74 -1.33 -9.81
C PHE A 46 11.98 -0.84 -10.57
N SER A 47 12.46 -1.57 -11.59
CA SER A 47 13.80 -1.40 -12.16
C SER A 47 14.02 0.00 -12.74
N ARG A 48 13.00 0.54 -13.43
CA ARG A 48 12.98 1.90 -13.96
C ARG A 48 13.16 2.96 -12.88
N TYR A 49 12.51 2.81 -11.74
CA TYR A 49 12.66 3.77 -10.63
C TYR A 49 13.95 3.54 -9.85
N LYS A 50 14.36 2.27 -9.68
CA LYS A 50 15.65 1.94 -9.07
C LYS A 50 16.82 2.61 -9.81
N ALA A 51 16.78 2.67 -11.13
CA ALA A 51 17.80 3.36 -11.93
C ALA A 51 17.87 4.88 -11.71
N ARG A 52 16.86 5.51 -11.08
CA ARG A 52 16.83 6.94 -10.79
C ARG A 52 17.45 7.31 -9.44
N PHE A 53 17.67 6.33 -8.55
CA PHE A 53 18.19 6.55 -7.21
C PHE A 53 19.63 6.06 -7.08
N GLN A 54 20.48 6.82 -6.40
CA GLN A 54 21.91 6.48 -6.31
C GLN A 54 22.23 5.53 -5.16
N LEU A 55 21.47 5.61 -4.06
CA LEU A 55 21.74 4.98 -2.77
C LEU A 55 20.64 4.00 -2.36
N ILE A 56 19.37 4.39 -2.43
CA ILE A 56 18.25 3.59 -1.87
C ILE A 56 17.82 2.41 -2.77
N ALA A 57 18.24 2.41 -4.03
CA ALA A 57 17.81 1.43 -5.03
C ALA A 57 18.73 0.21 -5.20
N ARG A 58 19.80 0.11 -4.41
CA ARG A 58 20.81 -0.96 -4.55
C ARG A 58 20.43 -2.26 -3.83
N THR A 59 19.24 -2.36 -3.26
CA THR A 59 18.79 -3.54 -2.53
C THR A 59 18.33 -4.64 -3.49
N SER A 60 18.81 -5.85 -3.25
CA SER A 60 18.47 -7.08 -4.01
C SER A 60 17.13 -7.68 -3.60
N PHE A 61 16.45 -7.09 -2.61
CA PHE A 61 15.13 -7.53 -2.15
C PHE A 61 14.00 -6.65 -2.69
N GLN A 62 12.79 -7.15 -2.51
CA GLN A 62 11.53 -6.52 -2.89
C GLN A 62 10.65 -6.46 -1.65
N GLU A 63 10.08 -5.29 -1.37
CA GLU A 63 9.17 -5.08 -0.24
C GLU A 63 7.74 -5.02 -0.79
N LEU A 64 6.92 -6.01 -0.41
CA LEU A 64 5.52 -6.11 -0.81
C LEU A 64 4.65 -5.65 0.37
N PRO A 65 4.01 -4.47 0.29
CA PRO A 65 3.12 -4.00 1.35
C PRO A 65 1.87 -4.88 1.43
N LEU A 66 1.43 -5.11 2.66
CA LEU A 66 0.26 -5.92 2.98
C LEU A 66 -0.84 -5.05 3.58
N LEU A 67 -2.09 -5.43 3.33
CA LEU A 67 -3.22 -4.93 4.12
C LEU A 67 -3.22 -5.58 5.52
N PRO A 68 -3.83 -4.93 6.53
CA PRO A 68 -3.89 -5.48 7.89
C PRO A 68 -4.57 -6.86 7.91
N GLY A 69 -3.88 -7.85 8.47
CA GLY A 69 -4.35 -9.25 8.53
C GLY A 69 -4.08 -10.08 7.26
N GLU A 70 -3.51 -9.48 6.21
CA GLU A 70 -3.25 -10.19 4.95
C GLU A 70 -2.12 -11.22 5.10
N TYR A 71 -1.15 -10.97 5.98
CA TYR A 71 -0.07 -11.92 6.25
C TYR A 71 -0.63 -13.23 6.82
N GLU A 72 -1.48 -13.14 7.84
CA GLU A 72 -2.14 -14.29 8.47
C GLU A 72 -3.04 -15.02 7.48
N TYR A 73 -3.72 -14.28 6.60
CA TYR A 73 -4.51 -14.86 5.54
C TYR A 73 -3.64 -15.68 4.57
N LEU A 74 -2.56 -15.10 4.04
CA LEU A 74 -1.61 -15.79 3.17
C LEU A 74 -1.00 -17.02 3.84
N ALA A 75 -0.66 -16.91 5.13
CA ALA A 75 -0.15 -18.02 5.94
C ALA A 75 -1.18 -19.15 6.07
N SER A 76 -2.44 -18.82 6.35
CA SER A 76 -3.52 -19.80 6.52
C SER A 76 -3.83 -20.60 5.25
N LYS A 77 -3.57 -20.01 4.08
CA LYS A 77 -3.72 -20.66 2.77
C LYS A 77 -2.48 -21.43 2.32
N GLY A 78 -1.38 -21.37 3.07
CA GLY A 78 -0.11 -22.00 2.69
C GLY A 78 0.63 -21.27 1.55
N TRP A 79 0.27 -20.02 1.26
CA TRP A 79 0.77 -19.27 0.10
C TRP A 79 2.04 -18.48 0.39
N LEU A 80 2.56 -18.48 1.62
CA LEU A 80 3.82 -17.79 1.94
C LEU A 80 5.05 -18.41 1.24
N SER A 81 4.98 -19.69 0.84
CA SER A 81 6.08 -20.37 0.14
C SER A 81 6.43 -19.73 -1.20
N GLN A 82 5.49 -19.02 -1.84
CA GLN A 82 5.71 -18.33 -3.12
C GLN A 82 6.81 -17.26 -3.04
N PHE A 83 7.06 -16.69 -1.85
CA PHE A 83 7.99 -15.57 -1.67
C PHE A 83 9.45 -16.01 -1.54
N GLY A 84 9.74 -17.32 -1.57
CA GLY A 84 11.09 -17.86 -1.48
C GLY A 84 11.73 -17.64 -0.11
N ASP A 85 12.96 -17.13 -0.09
CA ASP A 85 13.57 -16.58 1.11
C ASP A 85 12.96 -15.19 1.39
N PHE A 86 12.20 -15.08 2.48
CA PHE A 86 11.50 -13.86 2.84
C PHE A 86 11.50 -13.59 4.35
N ASP A 87 11.38 -12.31 4.69
CA ASP A 87 11.10 -11.85 6.06
C ASP A 87 9.71 -11.20 6.14
N HIS A 88 9.03 -11.37 7.27
CA HIS A 88 7.84 -10.60 7.63
C HIS A 88 8.28 -9.38 8.44
N LYS A 89 8.10 -8.19 7.86
CA LYS A 89 8.43 -6.92 8.49
C LYS A 89 7.15 -6.27 9.00
N VAL A 90 7.19 -5.85 10.26
CA VAL A 90 6.11 -5.13 10.92
C VAL A 90 6.67 -3.84 11.48
N PHE A 91 6.06 -2.72 11.12
CA PHE A 91 6.34 -1.40 11.68
C PHE A 91 5.12 -0.90 12.43
N GLU A 92 5.32 -0.46 13.68
CA GLU A 92 4.25 0.12 14.50
C GLU A 92 4.33 1.64 14.49
N PHE A 93 3.24 2.29 14.15
CA PHE A 93 3.07 3.73 14.24
C PHE A 93 2.07 4.07 15.35
N PRO A 94 2.46 4.78 16.41
CA PRO A 94 1.57 5.09 17.52
C PRO A 94 0.49 6.09 17.10
N LEU A 95 -0.77 5.71 17.29
CA LEU A 95 -1.97 6.53 17.06
C LEU A 95 -2.86 6.44 18.29
N ASN A 96 -2.53 7.18 19.35
CA ASN A 96 -3.25 7.15 20.63
C ASN A 96 -4.78 7.19 20.43
N PRO A 97 -5.56 6.25 21.00
CA PRO A 97 -5.17 5.27 22.02
C PRO A 97 -4.59 3.93 21.51
N GLY A 98 -4.41 3.72 20.21
CA GLY A 98 -3.89 2.48 19.63
C GLY A 98 -2.62 2.64 18.79
N ARG A 99 -2.36 1.65 17.93
CA ARG A 99 -1.21 1.59 17.02
C ARG A 99 -1.65 1.09 15.66
N MET A 100 -1.13 1.75 14.62
CA MET A 100 -1.22 1.25 13.25
C MET A 100 -0.03 0.32 12.99
N ARG A 101 -0.30 -0.91 12.56
CA ARG A 101 0.71 -1.89 12.16
C ARG A 101 0.83 -1.95 10.65
N VAL A 102 1.93 -1.42 10.13
CA VAL A 102 2.26 -1.50 8.71
C VAL A 102 3.07 -2.76 8.47
N GLU A 103 2.53 -3.66 7.66
CA GLU A 103 3.12 -4.96 7.41
C GLU A 103 3.63 -5.07 5.96
N SER A 104 4.75 -5.76 5.79
CA SER A 104 5.29 -6.07 4.47
C SER A 104 6.02 -7.40 4.44
N ILE A 105 6.11 -7.98 3.24
CA ILE A 105 6.96 -9.14 2.94
C ILE A 105 8.21 -8.64 2.24
N ILE A 106 9.37 -8.91 2.83
CA ILE A 106 10.68 -8.64 2.22
C ILE A 106 11.14 -9.91 1.52
N SER A 107 10.94 -10.01 0.20
CA SER A 107 11.33 -11.18 -0.59
C SER A 107 12.65 -10.97 -1.31
N ARG A 108 13.50 -12.01 -1.30
CA ARG A 108 14.75 -12.08 -2.07
C ARG A 108 14.59 -12.85 -3.39
N ARG A 109 13.35 -13.24 -3.74
CA ARG A 109 13.05 -13.90 -5.00
C ARG A 109 13.39 -12.97 -6.18
N PRO A 110 14.14 -13.44 -7.19
CA PRO A 110 14.44 -12.63 -8.36
C PRO A 110 13.19 -12.35 -9.19
N HIS A 111 13.19 -11.25 -9.93
CA HIS A 111 12.09 -10.81 -10.81
C HIS A 111 10.80 -10.43 -10.09
N CYS A 112 9.79 -11.29 -10.08
CA CYS A 112 8.52 -11.03 -9.41
C CYS A 112 8.53 -11.77 -8.06
N ALA A 113 8.38 -11.03 -6.95
CA ALA A 113 8.36 -11.63 -5.62
C ALA A 113 7.10 -12.46 -5.32
N CYS A 114 6.07 -12.36 -6.14
CA CYS A 114 4.81 -13.08 -5.96
C CYS A 114 4.35 -13.78 -7.25
N ASP A 115 3.56 -14.83 -7.08
CA ASP A 115 2.86 -15.45 -8.20
C ASP A 115 1.56 -14.68 -8.47
N HIS A 116 1.15 -14.65 -9.74
CA HIS A 116 0.04 -13.81 -10.18
C HIS A 116 -1.25 -14.09 -9.39
N ASP A 117 -1.62 -15.35 -9.23
CA ASP A 117 -2.90 -15.72 -8.61
C ASP A 117 -2.93 -15.49 -7.09
N THR A 118 -1.77 -15.40 -6.44
CA THR A 118 -1.63 -15.30 -4.97
C THR A 118 -0.90 -14.03 -4.53
N ARG A 119 -0.75 -13.05 -5.43
CA ARG A 119 -0.13 -11.77 -5.11
C ARG A 119 -0.92 -10.97 -4.07
N PRO A 120 -0.23 -10.16 -3.24
CA PRO A 120 -0.88 -9.28 -2.27
C PRO A 120 -1.88 -8.31 -2.88
N THR A 121 -2.83 -7.84 -2.08
CA THR A 121 -3.90 -6.94 -2.49
C THR A 121 -3.35 -5.67 -3.13
N ILE A 122 -2.31 -5.07 -2.57
CA ILE A 122 -1.69 -3.85 -3.14
C ILE A 122 -1.10 -4.13 -4.53
N CYS A 123 -0.49 -5.30 -4.74
CA CYS A 123 -0.01 -5.74 -6.05
C CYS A 123 -1.16 -5.98 -7.05
N ARG A 124 -2.37 -6.31 -6.57
CA ARG A 124 -3.57 -6.42 -7.42
C ARG A 124 -4.10 -5.05 -7.83
N LEU A 125 -3.98 -4.05 -6.97
CA LEU A 125 -4.46 -2.69 -7.21
C LEU A 125 -3.53 -1.87 -8.11
N TYR A 126 -2.22 -2.17 -8.15
CA TYR A 126 -1.29 -1.40 -8.98
C TYR A 126 -1.68 -1.43 -10.47
N PRO A 127 -1.79 -0.29 -11.17
CA PRO A 127 -1.33 1.05 -10.76
C PRO A 127 -2.39 1.98 -10.15
N LEU A 128 -3.63 1.50 -9.93
CA LEU A 128 -4.75 2.32 -9.45
C LEU A 128 -4.96 2.21 -7.94
N LEU A 129 -4.90 3.34 -7.25
CA LEU A 129 -5.35 3.45 -5.86
C LEU A 129 -6.84 3.78 -5.84
N PRO A 130 -7.72 2.92 -5.29
CA PRO A 130 -9.11 3.30 -5.07
C PRO A 130 -9.21 4.41 -4.03
N VAL A 131 -10.02 5.42 -4.32
CA VAL A 131 -10.27 6.57 -3.43
C VAL A 131 -11.68 6.46 -2.88
N TYR A 132 -11.81 6.54 -1.56
CA TYR A 132 -13.07 6.37 -0.85
C TYR A 132 -13.48 7.63 -0.08
N ASP A 133 -14.77 7.73 0.21
CA ASP A 133 -15.25 8.50 1.35
C ASP A 133 -15.18 7.68 2.66
N ILE A 134 -15.58 8.31 3.76
CA ILE A 134 -15.56 7.67 5.09
C ILE A 134 -16.56 6.51 5.21
N ASP A 135 -17.58 6.45 4.36
CA ASP A 135 -18.60 5.41 4.34
C ASP A 135 -18.17 4.17 3.55
N GLY A 136 -16.99 4.22 2.93
CA GLY A 136 -16.45 3.14 2.11
C GLY A 136 -16.99 3.12 0.69
N ALA A 137 -17.64 4.20 0.24
CA ALA A 137 -18.05 4.33 -1.15
C ALA A 137 -16.84 4.76 -2.01
N LEU A 138 -16.66 4.09 -3.15
CA LEU A 138 -15.63 4.45 -4.12
C LEU A 138 -16.03 5.74 -4.84
N ILE A 139 -15.24 6.79 -4.66
CA ILE A 139 -15.48 8.12 -5.27
C ILE A 139 -14.51 8.46 -6.39
N GLY A 140 -13.47 7.65 -6.60
CA GLY A 140 -12.52 7.84 -7.69
C GLY A 140 -11.31 6.91 -7.61
N THR A 141 -10.29 7.26 -8.38
CA THR A 141 -8.99 6.58 -8.40
C THR A 141 -7.85 7.58 -8.44
N ASP A 142 -6.72 7.22 -7.86
CA ASP A 142 -5.46 7.96 -7.92
C ASP A 142 -4.31 7.03 -8.37
N SER A 143 -3.11 7.58 -8.60
CA SER A 143 -1.90 6.77 -8.78
C SER A 143 -1.61 5.97 -7.51
N LEU A 144 -1.27 4.69 -7.65
CA LEU A 144 -0.91 3.88 -6.48
C LEU A 144 0.47 4.24 -5.95
N GLY A 145 1.50 4.28 -6.79
CA GLY A 145 2.87 4.49 -6.31
C GLY A 145 3.22 5.97 -6.09
N VAL A 146 4.13 6.20 -5.14
CA VAL A 146 4.74 7.51 -4.90
C VAL A 146 5.65 7.94 -6.06
N TYR A 147 6.15 7.00 -6.85
CA TYR A 147 7.08 7.29 -7.95
C TYR A 147 6.37 7.89 -9.15
N GLU A 148 5.11 7.54 -9.40
CA GLU A 148 4.25 8.21 -10.37
C GLU A 148 4.03 9.67 -9.99
N ASP A 149 3.92 9.98 -8.68
CA ASP A 149 3.88 11.37 -8.22
C ASP A 149 5.22 12.09 -8.47
N LEU A 150 6.36 11.41 -8.31
CA LEU A 150 7.67 11.99 -8.67
C LEU A 150 7.76 12.29 -10.17
N GLU A 151 7.31 11.38 -11.03
CA GLU A 151 7.26 11.62 -12.48
C GLU A 151 6.43 12.86 -12.81
N ALA A 152 5.24 12.99 -12.21
CA ALA A 152 4.38 14.15 -12.41
C ALA A 152 5.04 15.46 -11.92
N LEU A 153 5.71 15.45 -10.77
CA LEU A 153 6.41 16.62 -10.24
C LEU A 153 7.60 17.05 -11.08
N GLN A 154 8.30 16.10 -11.69
CA GLN A 154 9.42 16.37 -12.59
C GLN A 154 8.97 16.78 -14.01
N GLY A 155 7.69 16.59 -14.35
CA GLY A 155 7.18 16.77 -15.71
C GLY A 155 7.61 15.65 -16.66
N LEU A 156 7.78 14.43 -16.16
CA LEU A 156 8.10 13.25 -16.97
C LEU A 156 6.84 12.57 -17.48
N GLU A 157 6.97 11.91 -18.63
CA GLU A 157 5.96 10.97 -19.12
C GLU A 157 5.79 9.80 -18.14
N PRO A 158 4.55 9.46 -17.74
CA PRO A 158 4.28 8.37 -16.83
C PRO A 158 4.89 7.05 -17.29
N ALA A 159 5.46 6.29 -16.36
CA ALA A 159 5.92 4.93 -16.65
C ALA A 159 4.76 4.04 -17.07
N CYS A 160 3.64 4.13 -16.34
CA CYS A 160 2.43 3.41 -16.68
C CYS A 160 1.53 4.17 -17.64
N ARG A 161 1.38 3.60 -18.84
CA ARG A 161 0.53 4.12 -19.93
C ARG A 161 -0.88 3.53 -19.92
N LEU A 162 -1.25 2.86 -18.84
CA LEU A 162 -2.61 2.33 -18.70
C LEU A 162 -3.58 3.48 -18.43
N THR A 163 -4.25 3.95 -19.47
CA THR A 163 -5.23 5.06 -19.40
C THR A 163 -6.68 4.59 -19.44
N SER A 164 -6.92 3.29 -19.66
CA SER A 164 -8.26 2.70 -19.66
C SER A 164 -8.21 1.24 -19.22
N LEU A 165 -9.36 0.75 -18.76
CA LEU A 165 -9.58 -0.60 -18.29
C LEU A 165 -10.64 -1.29 -19.17
N PRO A 166 -10.40 -2.53 -19.64
CA PRO A 166 -11.47 -3.33 -20.22
C PRO A 166 -12.63 -3.45 -19.23
N PHE A 167 -13.87 -3.43 -19.72
CA PHE A 167 -15.04 -3.46 -18.83
C PHE A 167 -15.05 -4.66 -17.87
N SER A 168 -14.61 -5.84 -18.32
CA SER A 168 -14.46 -7.02 -17.48
C SER A 168 -13.49 -6.82 -16.32
N GLU A 169 -12.40 -6.09 -16.56
CA GLU A 169 -11.37 -5.81 -15.57
C GLU A 169 -11.79 -4.66 -14.64
N LEU A 170 -12.52 -3.68 -15.16
CA LEU A 170 -13.17 -2.66 -14.33
C LEU A 170 -14.10 -3.31 -13.30
N GLN A 171 -14.93 -4.28 -13.70
CA GLN A 171 -15.81 -4.97 -12.77
C GLN A 171 -15.04 -5.72 -11.67
N LYS A 172 -13.88 -6.30 -12.00
CA LYS A 172 -13.01 -6.95 -11.01
C LYS A 172 -12.37 -5.92 -10.07
N PHE A 173 -11.92 -4.79 -10.59
CA PHE A 173 -11.43 -3.68 -9.76
C PHE A 173 -12.51 -3.19 -8.80
N LEU A 174 -13.73 -2.98 -9.28
CA LEU A 174 -14.87 -2.57 -8.44
C LEU A 174 -15.21 -3.61 -7.37
N LYS A 175 -15.08 -4.90 -7.65
CA LYS A 175 -15.26 -5.97 -6.64
C LYS A 175 -14.22 -5.90 -5.53
N ILE A 176 -12.94 -5.79 -5.88
CA ILE A 176 -11.86 -5.64 -4.90
C ILE A 176 -12.06 -4.36 -4.09
N ALA A 177 -12.37 -3.24 -4.76
CA ALA A 177 -12.61 -1.97 -4.09
C ALA A 177 -13.80 -2.03 -3.13
N SER A 178 -14.90 -2.68 -3.54
CA SER A 178 -16.07 -2.89 -2.68
C SER A 178 -15.76 -3.76 -1.47
N ALA A 179 -14.94 -4.82 -1.63
CA ALA A 179 -14.50 -5.65 -0.50
C ALA A 179 -13.70 -4.82 0.51
N ILE A 180 -12.75 -4.01 0.05
CA ILE A 180 -11.98 -3.08 0.90
C ILE A 180 -12.92 -2.10 1.61
N GLY A 181 -13.83 -1.46 0.89
CA GLY A 181 -14.77 -0.46 1.44
C GLY A 181 -15.68 -0.99 2.55
N ARG A 182 -15.94 -2.30 2.60
CA ARG A 182 -16.74 -2.92 3.67
C ARG A 182 -15.95 -3.23 4.95
N SER A 183 -14.62 -3.27 4.87
CA SER A 183 -13.73 -3.49 6.01
C SER A 183 -13.22 -2.16 6.54
N ALA A 184 -13.72 -1.72 7.71
CA ALA A 184 -13.33 -0.43 8.30
C ALA A 184 -11.81 -0.33 8.49
N LEU A 185 -11.16 -1.43 8.87
CA LEU A 185 -9.71 -1.47 9.03
C LEU A 185 -8.97 -1.38 7.69
N ALA A 186 -9.35 -2.18 6.68
CA ALA A 186 -8.70 -2.10 5.37
C ALA A 186 -8.91 -0.74 4.69
N LEU A 187 -10.13 -0.19 4.82
CA LEU A 187 -10.49 1.13 4.33
C LEU A 187 -9.64 2.23 4.99
N PHE A 188 -9.49 2.20 6.33
CA PHE A 188 -8.60 3.11 7.04
C PHE A 188 -7.18 3.06 6.50
N TYR A 189 -6.62 1.87 6.28
CA TYR A 189 -5.25 1.73 5.78
C TYR A 189 -5.06 2.28 4.37
N ILE A 190 -6.04 2.10 3.47
CA ILE A 190 -5.99 2.71 2.14
C ILE A 190 -6.06 4.24 2.22
N MET A 191 -6.94 4.79 3.07
CA MET A 191 -7.04 6.23 3.26
C MET A 191 -5.79 6.82 3.94
N ALA A 192 -5.24 6.13 4.94
CA ALA A 192 -3.99 6.50 5.62
C ALA A 192 -2.79 6.48 4.67
N TYR A 193 -2.72 5.48 3.78
CA TYR A 193 -1.71 5.43 2.73
C TYR A 193 -1.81 6.63 1.80
N ARG A 194 -3.01 6.93 1.29
CA ARG A 194 -3.25 8.07 0.41
C ARG A 194 -2.84 9.39 1.09
N LEU A 195 -3.27 9.60 2.33
CA LEU A 195 -2.92 10.77 3.14
C LEU A 195 -1.39 10.89 3.31
N THR A 196 -0.72 9.80 3.64
CA THR A 196 0.75 9.76 3.74
C THR A 196 1.43 10.12 2.42
N LYS A 197 0.91 9.62 1.30
CA LYS A 197 1.42 9.93 -0.05
C LYS A 197 1.24 11.41 -0.38
N GLU A 198 0.06 11.97 -0.09
CA GLU A 198 -0.25 13.40 -0.28
C GLU A 198 0.66 14.30 0.57
N HIS A 199 0.92 13.93 1.84
CA HIS A 199 1.85 14.63 2.72
C HIS A 199 3.27 14.66 2.14
N VAL A 200 3.78 13.51 1.71
CA VAL A 200 5.11 13.40 1.08
C VAL A 200 5.17 14.25 -0.19
N ARG A 201 4.13 14.18 -1.04
CA ARG A 201 4.04 14.96 -2.28
C ARG A 201 4.04 16.46 -2.01
N ALA A 202 3.26 16.95 -1.05
CA ALA A 202 3.21 18.36 -0.69
C ALA A 202 4.58 18.88 -0.23
N ARG A 203 5.29 18.12 0.62
CA ARG A 203 6.63 18.50 1.08
C ARG A 203 7.67 18.53 -0.02
N LEU A 204 7.58 17.60 -0.98
CA LEU A 204 8.45 17.59 -2.16
C LEU A 204 8.15 18.77 -3.08
N MET A 205 6.88 19.07 -3.32
CA MET A 205 6.45 20.25 -4.09
C MET A 205 7.00 21.54 -3.50
N ASP A 206 6.85 21.75 -2.20
CA ASP A 206 7.34 22.96 -1.52
C ASP A 206 8.86 23.07 -1.53
N ALA A 207 9.56 21.95 -1.43
CA ALA A 207 11.01 21.93 -1.53
C ALA A 207 11.49 22.20 -2.98
N HIS A 208 10.81 21.62 -3.97
CA HIS A 208 11.13 21.80 -5.38
C HIS A 208 10.87 23.24 -5.84
N ARG A 209 9.76 23.86 -5.40
CA ARG A 209 9.47 25.29 -5.65
C ARG A 209 10.52 26.24 -5.07
N ARG A 210 11.09 25.90 -3.90
CA ARG A 210 12.15 26.70 -3.25
C ARG A 210 13.53 26.48 -3.85
N GLY A 211 13.78 25.29 -4.41
CA GLY A 211 15.04 24.91 -5.04
C GLY A 211 14.87 24.75 -6.55
N SER A 212 14.80 25.88 -7.27
CA SER A 212 14.68 25.90 -8.73
C SER A 212 15.66 24.91 -9.40
N GLY A 213 15.15 24.03 -10.25
CA GLY A 213 15.96 23.12 -11.09
C GLY A 213 16.50 21.86 -10.41
N VAL A 214 16.13 21.55 -9.17
CA VAL A 214 16.59 20.31 -8.50
C VAL A 214 15.79 19.11 -9.00
N ASP A 215 16.49 18.07 -9.48
CA ASP A 215 15.90 16.76 -9.82
C ASP A 215 15.10 16.18 -8.64
N ILE A 216 13.83 15.86 -8.87
CA ILE A 216 12.89 15.46 -7.82
C ILE A 216 13.26 14.12 -7.20
N PHE A 217 13.86 13.20 -7.97
CA PHE A 217 14.28 11.88 -7.48
C PHE A 217 15.46 12.03 -6.52
N ALA A 218 16.46 12.84 -6.87
CA ALA A 218 17.56 13.20 -5.98
C ALA A 218 17.08 13.96 -4.74
N LEU A 219 16.10 14.86 -4.89
CA LEU A 219 15.49 15.57 -3.76
C LEU A 219 14.77 14.59 -2.81
N PHE A 220 13.99 13.65 -3.35
CA PHE A 220 13.33 12.59 -2.61
C PHE A 220 14.34 11.76 -1.83
N GLU A 221 15.35 11.20 -2.50
CA GLU A 221 16.37 10.34 -1.88
C GLU A 221 17.11 11.06 -0.75
N ARG A 222 17.56 12.30 -1.00
CA ARG A 222 18.24 13.10 0.01
C ARG A 222 17.35 13.39 1.22
N LYS A 223 16.08 13.71 1.02
CA LYS A 223 15.14 13.99 2.11
C LYS A 223 14.81 12.73 2.90
N LEU A 224 14.63 11.60 2.22
CA LEU A 224 14.39 10.31 2.85
C LEU A 224 15.57 9.92 3.74
N LEU A 225 16.79 9.96 3.22
CA LEU A 225 18.02 9.61 3.97
C LEU A 225 18.31 10.52 5.16
N ARG A 226 17.76 11.74 5.17
CA ARG A 226 17.90 12.71 6.27
C ARG A 226 16.74 12.67 7.27
N GLY A 227 15.73 11.80 7.08
CA GLY A 227 14.52 11.82 7.89
C GLY A 227 13.72 13.12 7.74
N GLN A 228 13.79 13.77 6.59
CA GLN A 228 13.15 15.07 6.31
C GLN A 228 12.04 14.99 5.25
N LEU A 229 11.77 13.78 4.75
CA LEU A 229 10.72 13.53 3.78
C LEU A 229 9.34 13.63 4.44
N ILE A 230 9.22 13.11 5.65
CA ILE A 230 8.02 13.11 6.46
C ILE A 230 8.18 14.14 7.58
N ASP A 231 7.14 14.93 7.78
CA ASP A 231 6.94 15.68 9.02
C ASP A 231 6.16 14.78 9.97
N GLU A 232 6.84 14.19 10.95
CA GLU A 232 6.27 13.14 11.79
C GLU A 232 5.10 13.66 12.63
N ASP A 233 5.23 14.85 13.20
CA ASP A 233 4.19 15.44 14.05
C ASP A 233 2.94 15.81 13.23
N ALA A 234 3.14 16.44 12.07
CA ALA A 234 2.03 16.80 11.19
C ALA A 234 1.32 15.55 10.66
N LEU A 235 2.07 14.56 10.15
CA LEU A 235 1.48 13.31 9.65
C LEU A 235 0.77 12.55 10.77
N ALA A 236 1.36 12.48 11.97
CA ALA A 236 0.73 11.85 13.12
C ALA A 236 -0.59 12.56 13.51
N SER A 237 -0.64 13.89 13.42
CA SER A 237 -1.86 14.66 13.65
C SER A 237 -2.95 14.32 12.64
N GLU A 238 -2.61 14.28 11.35
CA GLU A 238 -3.55 13.96 10.27
C GLU A 238 -4.06 12.51 10.36
N LEU A 239 -3.17 11.55 10.61
CA LEU A 239 -3.54 10.14 10.79
C LEU A 239 -4.39 9.91 12.04
N ARG A 240 -4.15 10.64 13.13
CA ARG A 240 -5.02 10.61 14.32
C ARG A 240 -6.41 11.16 14.01
N SER A 241 -6.50 12.30 13.32
CA SER A 241 -7.79 12.86 12.92
C SER A 241 -8.58 11.91 12.01
N LEU A 242 -7.89 11.20 11.11
CA LEU A 242 -8.49 10.14 10.32
C LEU A 242 -8.98 8.99 11.22
N ALA A 243 -8.15 8.50 12.14
CA ALA A 243 -8.52 7.41 13.06
C ALA A 243 -9.71 7.79 13.94
N ASP A 244 -9.77 9.02 14.46
CA ASP A 244 -10.89 9.55 15.23
C ASP A 244 -12.19 9.56 14.41
N SER A 245 -12.10 9.95 13.14
CA SER A 245 -13.24 9.93 12.22
C SER A 245 -13.75 8.50 11.97
N PHE A 246 -12.84 7.53 11.84
CA PHE A 246 -13.20 6.12 11.73
C PHE A 246 -13.78 5.57 13.03
N GLN A 247 -13.21 5.92 14.18
CA GLN A 247 -13.72 5.50 15.48
C GLN A 247 -15.13 6.02 15.72
N LEU A 248 -15.40 7.28 15.35
CA LEU A 248 -16.73 7.89 15.42
C LEU A 248 -17.72 7.20 14.47
N ARG A 249 -17.28 6.87 13.24
CA ARG A 249 -18.15 6.31 12.19
C ARG A 249 -18.46 4.83 12.36
N TYR A 250 -17.47 4.04 12.78
CA TYR A 250 -17.51 2.57 12.77
C TYR A 250 -17.57 1.96 14.17
N GLY A 251 -17.28 2.73 15.24
CA GLY A 251 -17.33 2.23 16.61
C GLY A 251 -16.42 1.00 16.78
N GLU A 252 -16.96 -0.06 17.37
CA GLU A 252 -16.25 -1.32 17.63
C GLU A 252 -15.77 -2.06 16.38
N ARG A 253 -16.34 -1.76 15.20
CA ARG A 253 -15.91 -2.35 13.92
C ARG A 253 -14.55 -1.82 13.45
N PHE A 254 -14.08 -0.73 14.03
CA PHE A 254 -12.76 -0.17 13.78
C PHE A 254 -11.95 -0.21 15.08
N ARG A 255 -10.84 -0.95 15.07
CA ARG A 255 -9.93 -1.04 16.19
C ARG A 255 -8.51 -1.14 15.68
N LEU A 256 -7.70 -0.16 16.06
CA LEU A 256 -6.24 -0.24 15.98
C LEU A 256 -5.72 -1.08 17.14
N GLU A 257 -4.54 -1.67 16.99
CA GLU A 257 -3.95 -2.56 18.01
C GLU A 257 -3.45 -1.82 19.24
#